data_AF-A0A931EI63-F1
#
_entry.id   AF-A0A931EI63-F1
#
_cell.length_a   1.000
_cell.length_b   1.000
_cell.length_c   1.000
_cell.angle_alpha   90.00
_cell.angle_beta   90.00
_cell.angle_gamma   90.00
#
_symmetry.space_group_name_H-M   'P 1'
#
loop_
_entity.id
_entity.type
_entity.pdbx_description
1 polymer ?
#
loop_
_entity_poly.entity_id
_entity_poly.type
_entity_poly.pdbx_seq_one_letter_code
_entity_poly.pdbx_strand_id
1 'polypeptide(L)'
;MAHQPRRIITGHDAEGKSVVVIDAPPTPFGAYWMTDTTPVDNTRPGDAGLQVRKLEPPPGGSIFRFAAIPPEDPKVSREERERQTAKMFAQMDAAHCRADTSRHPGMHKTRTIDYIVLLAGEVTLLLDKGEVDLKPFDVVVQRGTNHAWVNKGKEPALIAAVLIDAQDA
;
A
#
# COMPACT_ATOMS: atom_id res chain seq x y z
N MET A 1 -0.07 18.73 12.06
CA MET A 1 1.08 18.63 11.14
C MET A 1 1.00 19.77 10.15
N ALA A 2 2.03 20.63 10.03
CA ALA A 2 2.00 21.83 9.18
C ALA A 2 2.51 21.58 7.73
N HIS A 3 2.89 20.35 7.38
CA HIS A 3 3.37 20.01 6.05
C HIS A 3 2.47 18.95 5.41
N GLN A 4 1.91 19.26 4.25
CA GLN A 4 1.20 18.29 3.42
C GLN A 4 2.21 17.48 2.60
N PRO A 5 2.05 16.15 2.52
CA PRO A 5 2.91 15.33 1.68
C PRO A 5 2.82 15.75 0.21
N ARG A 6 3.91 15.52 -0.53
CA ARG A 6 4.07 15.88 -1.94
C ARG A 6 4.68 14.70 -2.68
N ARG A 7 4.32 14.54 -3.95
CA ARG A 7 5.04 13.68 -4.90
C ARG A 7 5.77 14.58 -5.90
N ILE A 8 7.08 14.37 -5.99
CA ILE A 8 7.96 15.07 -6.91
C ILE A 8 8.43 14.03 -7.92
N ILE A 9 7.96 14.14 -9.15
CA ILE A 9 8.31 13.22 -10.24
C ILE A 9 9.32 13.94 -11.12
N THR A 10 10.41 13.24 -11.43
CA THR A 10 11.48 13.72 -12.29
C THR A 10 11.38 13.13 -13.69
N GLY A 11 11.97 13.80 -14.66
CA GLY A 11 12.10 13.32 -16.03
C GLY A 11 13.28 13.98 -16.73
N HIS A 12 13.22 14.00 -18.06
CA HIS A 12 14.23 14.63 -18.91
C HIS A 12 13.60 15.72 -19.78
N ASP A 13 14.29 16.85 -19.96
CA ASP A 13 13.93 17.85 -20.98
C ASP A 13 14.37 17.43 -22.40
N ALA A 14 14.18 18.30 -23.39
CA ALA A 14 14.50 18.03 -24.79
C ALA A 14 16.00 17.82 -25.04
N GLU A 15 16.86 18.36 -24.17
CA GLU A 15 18.31 18.23 -24.19
C GLU A 15 18.82 17.06 -23.32
N GLY A 16 17.91 16.28 -22.72
CA GLY A 16 18.21 15.13 -21.88
C GLY A 16 18.62 15.46 -20.45
N LYS A 17 18.48 16.71 -19.99
CA LYS A 17 18.80 17.12 -18.61
C LYS A 17 17.68 16.75 -17.65
N SER A 18 18.05 16.43 -16.41
CA SER A 18 17.10 16.06 -15.36
C SER A 18 16.28 17.27 -14.89
N VAL A 19 14.96 17.13 -14.90
CA VAL A 19 14.01 18.18 -14.50
C VAL A 19 12.90 17.61 -13.63
N VAL A 20 12.22 18.48 -12.86
CA VAL A 20 10.95 18.13 -12.21
C VAL A 20 9.84 18.24 -13.25
N VAL A 21 9.10 17.16 -13.46
CA VAL A 21 7.96 17.10 -14.38
C VAL A 21 6.62 17.25 -13.66
N ILE A 22 6.54 16.79 -12.39
CA ILE A 22 5.33 16.91 -11.57
C ILE A 22 5.75 17.26 -10.14
N ASP A 23 5.11 18.28 -9.57
CA ASP A 23 5.12 18.58 -8.14
C ASP A 23 3.67 18.76 -7.69
N ALA A 24 3.14 17.74 -7.03
CA ALA A 24 1.71 17.60 -6.75
C ALA A 24 1.47 16.94 -5.37
N PRO A 25 0.26 17.01 -4.81
CA PRO A 25 -0.11 16.15 -3.68
C PRO A 25 -0.16 14.66 -4.11
N PRO A 26 -0.18 13.72 -3.15
CA PRO A 26 -0.41 12.30 -3.43
C PRO A 26 -1.69 12.07 -4.25
N THR A 27 -1.70 11.03 -5.07
CA THR A 27 -2.88 10.69 -5.87
C THR A 27 -3.96 10.03 -4.99
N PRO A 28 -5.18 9.83 -5.51
CA PRO A 28 -6.16 8.97 -4.84
C PRO A 28 -5.57 7.60 -4.47
N PHE A 29 -6.15 6.95 -3.46
CA PHE A 29 -5.68 5.67 -2.90
C PHE A 29 -4.27 5.71 -2.28
N GLY A 30 -3.75 6.91 -1.98
CA GLY A 30 -2.44 7.08 -1.34
C GLY A 30 -1.27 6.72 -2.24
N ALA A 31 -1.49 6.54 -3.55
CA ALA A 31 -0.45 6.20 -4.50
C ALA A 31 0.45 7.41 -4.80
N TYR A 32 1.71 7.10 -5.08
CA TYR A 32 2.74 8.05 -5.49
C TYR A 32 3.18 7.76 -6.91
N TRP A 33 3.31 6.48 -7.28
CA TRP A 33 3.67 6.05 -8.63
C TRP A 33 3.22 4.62 -8.92
N MET A 34 3.17 4.28 -10.21
CA MET A 34 2.91 2.93 -10.71
C MET A 34 3.84 2.63 -11.88
N THR A 35 4.27 1.39 -12.02
CA THR A 35 4.86 0.86 -13.24
C THR A 35 4.00 -0.29 -13.75
N ASP A 36 3.92 -0.46 -15.06
CA ASP A 36 3.15 -1.52 -15.72
C ASP A 36 4.02 -2.65 -16.27
N THR A 37 5.34 -2.46 -16.30
CA THR A 37 6.31 -3.47 -16.76
C THR A 37 7.63 -3.38 -15.98
N THR A 38 8.40 -4.46 -16.04
CA THR A 38 9.78 -4.54 -15.55
C THR A 38 10.64 -5.27 -16.60
N PRO A 39 11.71 -4.65 -17.13
CA PRO A 39 12.20 -3.30 -16.83
C PRO A 39 11.22 -2.18 -17.24
N VAL A 40 11.31 -1.04 -16.55
CA VAL A 40 10.48 0.15 -16.79
C VAL A 40 11.13 1.08 -17.83
N ASP A 41 10.31 1.76 -18.63
CA ASP A 41 10.74 2.84 -19.51
C ASP A 41 10.53 4.21 -18.81
N ASN A 42 11.63 4.83 -18.38
CA ASN A 42 11.63 6.12 -17.69
C ASN A 42 11.37 7.33 -18.62
N THR A 43 11.22 7.11 -19.92
CA THR A 43 10.92 8.18 -20.89
C THR A 43 9.42 8.33 -21.18
N ARG A 44 8.60 7.38 -20.70
CA ARG A 44 7.15 7.43 -20.90
C ARG A 44 6.57 8.72 -20.29
N PRO A 45 5.83 9.53 -21.08
CA PRO A 45 5.23 10.74 -20.56
C PRO A 45 3.99 10.43 -19.70
N GLY A 46 3.61 11.40 -18.87
CA GLY A 46 2.38 11.38 -18.10
C GLY A 46 2.58 10.99 -16.63
N ASP A 47 1.46 10.82 -15.95
CA ASP A 47 1.40 10.60 -14.51
C ASP A 47 0.85 9.21 -14.22
N ALA A 48 1.73 8.22 -14.07
CA ALA A 48 1.34 6.85 -13.83
C ALA A 48 0.65 6.65 -12.48
N GLY A 49 0.94 7.50 -11.48
CA GLY A 49 0.27 7.48 -10.18
C GLY A 49 -1.25 7.70 -10.30
N LEU A 50 -1.68 8.56 -11.24
CA LEU A 50 -3.10 8.80 -11.51
C LEU A 50 -3.83 7.61 -12.14
N GLN A 51 -3.14 6.54 -12.51
CA GLN A 51 -3.73 5.33 -13.10
C GLN A 51 -4.02 4.25 -12.07
N VAL A 52 -3.57 4.40 -10.81
CA VAL A 52 -3.83 3.41 -9.75
C VAL A 52 -5.32 3.35 -9.45
N ARG A 53 -5.91 2.17 -9.65
CA ARG A 53 -7.34 1.87 -9.36
C ARG A 53 -7.53 0.63 -8.49
N LYS A 54 -6.49 -0.19 -8.33
CA LYS A 54 -6.56 -1.51 -7.68
C LYS A 54 -5.60 -1.62 -6.50
N LEU A 55 -5.82 -2.63 -5.67
CA LEU A 55 -4.88 -2.97 -4.60
C LEU A 55 -3.53 -3.47 -5.15
N GLU A 56 -3.57 -4.38 -6.12
CA GLU A 56 -2.40 -5.04 -6.71
C GLU A 56 -1.88 -4.27 -7.94
N PRO A 57 -0.56 -4.32 -8.22
CA PRO A 57 0.00 -3.81 -9.46
C PRO A 57 -0.48 -4.63 -10.66
N PRO A 58 -0.40 -4.07 -11.89
CA PRO A 58 -0.56 -4.86 -13.11
C PRO A 58 0.56 -5.93 -13.24
N PRO A 59 0.36 -6.97 -14.06
CA PRO A 59 1.38 -7.99 -14.31
C PRO A 59 2.71 -7.40 -14.78
N GLY A 60 3.82 -7.81 -14.14
CA GLY A 60 5.16 -7.26 -14.37
C GLY A 60 5.39 -5.86 -13.81
N GLY A 61 4.41 -5.26 -13.14
CA GLY A 61 4.44 -3.88 -12.66
C GLY A 61 4.73 -3.72 -11.17
N SER A 62 4.61 -2.48 -10.71
CA SER A 62 4.72 -2.13 -9.29
C SER A 62 3.80 -0.95 -8.91
N ILE A 63 3.46 -0.83 -7.63
CA ILE A 63 2.77 0.33 -7.06
C ILE A 63 3.55 0.81 -5.84
N PHE A 64 3.86 2.10 -5.79
CA PHE A 64 4.36 2.76 -4.58
C PHE A 64 3.26 3.60 -3.96
N ARG A 65 2.92 3.34 -2.70
CA ARG A 65 1.85 4.05 -1.97
C ARG A 65 2.14 4.17 -0.49
N PHE A 66 1.47 5.15 0.13
CA PHE A 66 1.34 5.22 1.58
C PHE A 66 -0.06 4.78 2.00
N ALA A 67 -0.16 4.07 3.12
CA ALA A 67 -1.41 3.66 3.74
C ALA A 67 -1.44 4.14 5.19
N ALA A 68 -2.52 4.85 5.56
CA ALA A 68 -2.80 5.20 6.94
C ALA A 68 -3.70 4.11 7.56
N ILE A 69 -3.21 3.46 8.60
CA ILE A 69 -3.94 2.44 9.35
C ILE A 69 -4.55 3.11 10.58
N PRO A 70 -5.88 3.32 10.60
CA PRO A 70 -6.54 3.95 11.74
C PRO A 70 -6.50 3.02 12.95
N PRO A 71 -6.52 3.57 14.18
CA PRO A 71 -6.75 2.79 15.40
C PRO A 71 -7.99 1.92 15.29
N GLU A 72 -7.94 0.73 15.88
CA GLU A 72 -9.15 -0.07 16.03
C GLU A 72 -10.15 0.61 16.96
N ASP A 73 -11.39 0.80 16.49
CA ASP A 73 -12.48 1.20 17.38
C ASP A 73 -13.07 -0.05 18.07
N PRO A 74 -12.91 -0.21 19.40
CA PRO A 74 -13.44 -1.37 20.13
C PRO A 74 -14.97 -1.43 20.16
N LYS A 75 -15.66 -0.35 19.79
CA LYS A 75 -17.14 -0.30 19.71
C LYS A 75 -17.67 -0.92 18.43
N VAL A 76 -16.83 -1.09 17.40
CA VAL A 76 -17.22 -1.69 16.12
C VAL A 76 -17.16 -3.21 16.27
N SER A 77 -18.31 -3.88 16.08
CA SER A 77 -18.38 -5.34 16.15
C SER A 77 -17.55 -5.99 15.03
N ARG A 78 -17.13 -7.24 15.25
CA ARG A 78 -16.38 -8.01 14.24
C ARG A 78 -17.15 -8.14 12.92
N GLU A 79 -18.46 -8.38 12.99
CA GLU A 79 -19.32 -8.50 11.81
C GLU A 79 -19.39 -7.20 11.01
N GLU A 80 -19.55 -6.06 11.70
CA GLU A 80 -19.57 -4.76 11.04
C GLU A 80 -18.22 -4.43 10.42
N ARG A 81 -17.12 -4.72 11.13
CA ARG A 81 -15.76 -4.56 10.61
C ARG A 81 -15.52 -5.43 9.38
N GLU A 82 -15.99 -6.67 9.38
CA GLU A 82 -15.94 -7.57 8.22
C GLU A 82 -16.67 -6.97 7.02
N ARG A 83 -17.91 -6.51 7.22
CA ARG A 83 -18.72 -5.89 6.16
C ARG A 83 -18.05 -4.64 5.58
N GLN A 84 -17.55 -3.76 6.43
CA GLN A 84 -16.86 -2.53 6.02
C GLN A 84 -15.57 -2.85 5.25
N THR A 85 -14.77 -3.78 5.77
CA THR A 85 -13.49 -4.15 5.16
C THR A 85 -13.71 -4.85 3.82
N ALA A 86 -14.63 -5.81 3.74
CA ALA A 86 -14.98 -6.47 2.48
C ALA A 86 -15.42 -5.48 1.40
N LYS A 87 -16.23 -4.47 1.78
CA LYS A 87 -16.64 -3.39 0.85
C LYS A 87 -15.45 -2.56 0.37
N MET A 88 -14.51 -2.21 1.26
CA MET A 88 -13.30 -1.47 0.90
C MET A 88 -12.44 -2.25 -0.11
N PHE A 89 -12.21 -3.54 0.13
CA PHE A 89 -11.46 -4.40 -0.80
C PHE A 89 -12.17 -4.55 -2.15
N ALA A 90 -13.50 -4.70 -2.16
CA ALA A 90 -14.27 -4.76 -3.40
C ALA A 90 -14.15 -3.48 -4.23
N GLN A 91 -14.14 -2.30 -3.59
CA GLN A 91 -13.94 -1.01 -4.26
C GLN A 91 -12.54 -0.86 -4.89
N MET A 92 -11.56 -1.61 -4.40
CA MET A 92 -10.19 -1.65 -4.92
C MET A 92 -9.94 -2.86 -5.83
N ASP A 93 -11.01 -3.52 -6.32
CA ASP A 93 -10.94 -4.72 -7.15
C ASP A 93 -10.03 -5.81 -6.53
N ALA A 94 -10.19 -6.03 -5.22
CA ALA A 94 -9.31 -6.86 -4.40
C ALA A 94 -10.09 -7.83 -3.51
N ALA A 95 -11.36 -8.09 -3.82
CA ALA A 95 -12.18 -9.03 -3.04
C ALA A 95 -11.57 -10.44 -3.04
N HIS A 96 -10.92 -10.85 -4.13
CA HIS A 96 -10.22 -12.13 -4.25
C HIS A 96 -8.99 -12.26 -3.34
N CYS A 97 -8.42 -11.15 -2.88
CA CYS A 97 -7.28 -11.16 -1.97
C CYS A 97 -7.65 -11.63 -0.55
N ARG A 98 -8.95 -11.70 -0.21
CA ARG A 98 -9.46 -12.02 1.14
C ARG A 98 -9.69 -13.52 1.34
N ALA A 99 -8.63 -14.32 1.15
CA ALA A 99 -8.73 -15.79 1.16
C ALA A 99 -9.11 -16.38 2.53
N ASP A 100 -8.51 -15.89 3.62
CA ASP A 100 -8.82 -16.31 5.00
C ASP A 100 -8.80 -15.09 5.94
N THR A 101 -10.00 -14.73 6.44
CA THR A 101 -10.22 -13.61 7.36
C THR A 101 -10.58 -14.06 8.78
N SER A 102 -10.34 -15.33 9.11
CA SER A 102 -10.68 -15.92 10.41
C SER A 102 -10.04 -15.15 11.58
N ARG A 103 -8.74 -14.82 11.47
CA ARG A 103 -8.00 -14.10 12.52
C ARG A 103 -8.39 -12.63 12.63
N HIS A 104 -8.60 -11.95 11.52
CA HIS A 104 -8.95 -10.53 11.50
C HIS A 104 -9.60 -10.14 10.17
N PRO A 105 -10.62 -9.27 10.16
CA PRO A 105 -11.23 -8.78 8.92
C PRO A 105 -10.28 -8.16 7.92
N GLY A 106 -9.16 -7.58 8.35
CA GLY A 106 -8.14 -7.00 7.48
C GLY A 106 -7.20 -8.02 6.81
N MET A 107 -7.32 -9.31 7.10
CA MET A 107 -6.43 -10.33 6.51
C MET A 107 -6.63 -10.39 5.00
N HIS A 108 -5.52 -10.38 4.27
CA HIS A 108 -5.48 -10.54 2.82
C HIS A 108 -4.12 -11.05 2.35
N LYS A 109 -4.11 -11.66 1.16
CA LYS A 109 -2.94 -12.12 0.42
C LYS A 109 -3.00 -11.58 -1.00
N THR A 110 -1.91 -10.99 -1.45
CA THR A 110 -1.70 -10.51 -2.82
C THR A 110 -0.62 -11.33 -3.50
N ARG A 111 -0.66 -11.39 -4.83
CA ARG A 111 0.37 -12.03 -5.65
C ARG A 111 1.55 -11.08 -5.86
N THR A 112 2.15 -10.64 -4.77
CA THR A 112 3.20 -9.62 -4.76
C THR A 112 4.31 -9.93 -3.77
N ILE A 113 5.49 -9.37 -4.04
CA ILE A 113 6.46 -9.07 -2.99
C ILE A 113 6.34 -7.60 -2.62
N ASP A 114 6.26 -7.33 -1.33
CA ASP A 114 6.11 -5.95 -0.84
C ASP A 114 7.29 -5.57 0.05
N TYR A 115 7.85 -4.38 -0.20
CA TYR A 115 8.78 -3.71 0.70
C TYR A 115 8.01 -2.64 1.47
N ILE A 116 7.89 -2.87 2.78
CA ILE A 116 6.99 -2.10 3.62
C ILE A 116 7.79 -1.47 4.75
N VAL A 117 7.63 -0.16 4.98
CA VAL A 117 8.31 0.57 6.04
C VAL A 117 7.26 1.29 6.88
N LEU A 118 7.28 1.09 8.19
CA LEU A 118 6.49 1.91 9.11
C LEU A 118 7.13 3.30 9.21
N LEU A 119 6.42 4.36 8.84
CA LEU A 119 6.95 5.74 8.89
C LEU A 119 6.60 6.46 10.19
N ALA A 120 5.41 6.20 10.74
CA ALA A 120 4.92 6.87 11.94
C ALA A 120 3.86 6.02 12.66
N GLY A 121 3.69 6.25 13.96
CA GLY A 121 2.75 5.51 14.80
C GLY A 121 3.26 4.13 15.19
N GLU A 122 2.34 3.26 15.59
CA GLU A 122 2.58 1.88 16.01
C GLU A 122 1.58 0.97 15.30
N VAL A 123 2.03 -0.16 14.75
CA VAL A 123 1.16 -1.13 14.09
C VAL A 123 1.66 -2.55 14.32
N THR A 124 0.73 -3.49 14.47
CA THR A 124 1.02 -4.91 14.53
C THR A 124 0.85 -5.52 13.14
N LEU A 125 1.87 -6.22 12.65
CA LEU A 125 1.75 -7.17 11.55
C LEU A 125 1.15 -8.47 12.07
N LEU A 126 -0.04 -8.81 11.61
CA LEU A 126 -0.71 -10.08 11.89
C LEU A 126 -0.53 -11.02 10.70
N LEU A 127 -0.07 -12.24 10.92
CA LEU A 127 0.07 -13.29 9.89
C LEU A 127 -0.92 -14.43 10.12
N ASP A 128 -0.88 -15.53 9.36
CA ASP A 128 -1.65 -16.74 9.69
C ASP A 128 -1.25 -17.31 11.06
N LYS A 129 0.05 -17.27 11.37
CA LYS A 129 0.61 -17.72 12.65
C LYS A 129 1.53 -16.65 13.23
N GLY A 130 1.20 -16.21 14.44
CA GLY A 130 1.95 -15.17 15.15
C GLY A 130 1.58 -13.76 14.73
N GLU A 131 2.20 -12.81 15.40
CA GLU A 131 2.10 -11.38 15.16
C GLU A 131 3.38 -10.69 15.64
N VAL A 132 3.69 -9.53 15.07
CA VAL A 132 4.88 -8.74 15.41
C VAL A 132 4.48 -7.27 15.49
N ASP A 133 4.83 -6.61 16.58
CA ASP A 133 4.65 -5.16 16.73
C ASP A 133 5.80 -4.41 16.07
N LEU A 134 5.48 -3.37 15.30
CA LEU A 134 6.45 -2.55 14.58
C LEU A 134 6.54 -1.15 15.20
N LYS A 135 7.73 -0.57 15.11
CA LYS A 135 8.06 0.83 15.41
C LYS A 135 8.51 1.57 14.15
N PRO A 136 8.46 2.91 14.13
CA PRO A 136 8.91 3.68 12.98
C PRO A 136 10.32 3.26 12.54
N PHE A 137 10.49 3.13 11.22
CA PHE A 137 11.65 2.61 10.49
C PHE A 137 11.86 1.09 10.50
N ASP A 138 11.00 0.32 11.16
CA ASP A 138 10.97 -1.12 10.94
C ASP A 138 10.52 -1.45 9.51
N VAL A 139 11.16 -2.45 8.92
CA VAL A 139 10.94 -2.88 7.54
C VAL A 139 10.40 -4.30 7.50
N VAL A 140 9.34 -4.51 6.74
CA VAL A 140 8.76 -5.82 6.44
C VAL A 140 8.96 -6.12 4.97
N VAL A 141 9.50 -7.32 4.70
CA VAL A 141 9.51 -7.90 3.36
C VAL A 141 8.37 -8.91 3.29
N GLN A 142 7.23 -8.48 2.75
CA GLN A 142 6.02 -9.28 2.67
C GLN A 142 6.07 -10.17 1.42
N ARG A 143 6.32 -11.47 1.59
CA ARG A 143 6.55 -12.41 0.47
C ARG A 143 5.28 -13.17 0.09
N GLY A 144 4.23 -12.47 -0.35
CA GLY A 144 2.96 -13.10 -0.75
C GLY A 144 2.29 -13.91 0.36
N THR A 145 2.41 -13.47 1.61
CA THR A 145 1.80 -14.15 2.77
C THR A 145 0.53 -13.45 3.24
N ASN A 146 -0.45 -14.22 3.72
CA ASN A 146 -1.71 -13.70 4.23
C ASN A 146 -1.45 -12.88 5.50
N HIS A 147 -1.94 -11.64 5.53
CA HIS A 147 -1.61 -10.70 6.59
C HIS A 147 -2.64 -9.59 6.79
N ALA A 148 -2.61 -8.98 7.98
CA ALA A 148 -3.34 -7.76 8.28
C ALA A 148 -2.44 -6.76 9.03
N TRP A 149 -2.76 -5.48 8.89
CA TRP A 149 -2.17 -4.40 9.67
C TRP A 149 -3.17 -3.97 10.73
N VAL A 150 -2.82 -4.17 12.01
CA VAL A 150 -3.70 -3.89 13.14
C VAL A 150 -3.09 -2.78 13.99
N ASN A 151 -3.79 -1.66 14.10
CA ASN A 151 -3.35 -0.55 14.94
C ASN A 151 -4.10 -0.59 16.28
N LYS A 152 -3.42 -1.10 17.31
CA LYS A 152 -3.93 -1.18 18.70
C LYS A 152 -3.69 0.13 19.49
N GLY A 153 -3.08 1.13 18.86
CA GLY A 153 -2.73 2.43 19.45
C GLY A 153 -3.89 3.43 19.44
N LYS A 154 -3.57 4.71 19.59
CA LYS A 154 -4.56 5.81 19.62
C LYS A 154 -4.46 6.78 18.44
N GLU A 155 -3.34 6.75 17.74
CA GLU A 155 -3.05 7.61 16.59
C GLU A 155 -2.92 6.76 15.32
N PRO A 156 -3.25 7.27 14.13
CA PRO A 156 -3.03 6.55 12.88
C PRO A 156 -1.56 6.17 12.69
N ALA A 157 -1.32 4.93 12.25
CA ALA A 157 -0.01 4.48 11.80
C ALA A 157 0.13 4.72 10.30
N LEU A 158 1.28 5.22 9.85
CA LEU A 158 1.54 5.49 8.44
C LEU A 158 2.58 4.51 7.90
N ILE A 159 2.20 3.76 6.88
CA ILE A 159 3.06 2.77 6.23
C ILE A 159 3.39 3.24 4.81
N ALA A 160 4.64 3.12 4.39
CA ALA A 160 5.06 3.16 3.00
C ALA A 160 5.19 1.74 2.45
N ALA A 161 4.63 1.48 1.27
CA ALA A 161 4.68 0.16 0.64
C ALA A 161 5.01 0.27 -0.84
N VAL A 162 5.98 -0.53 -1.29
CA VAL A 162 6.25 -0.82 -2.70
C VAL A 162 5.79 -2.25 -2.96
N LEU A 163 4.71 -2.42 -3.71
CA LEU A 163 4.19 -3.72 -4.12
C LEU A 163 4.70 -4.02 -5.53
N ILE A 164 5.28 -5.19 -5.74
CA ILE A 164 5.83 -5.62 -7.03
C ILE A 164 5.16 -6.94 -7.41
N ASP A 165 4.70 -7.03 -8.66
CA ASP A 165 4.09 -8.25 -9.19
C ASP A 165 5.02 -9.46 -9.00
N ALA A 166 4.44 -10.57 -8.56
CA ALA A 166 5.16 -11.81 -8.29
C ALA A 166 4.41 -13.03 -8.82
N GLN A 167 4.97 -14.21 -8.63
CA GLN A 167 4.22 -15.46 -8.77
C GLN A 167 3.50 -15.78 -7.45
N ASP A 168 2.44 -16.59 -7.52
CA ASP A 168 1.79 -17.09 -6.31
C ASP A 168 2.76 -17.94 -5.49
N ALA A 169 2.72 -17.75 -4.17
CA ALA A 169 3.44 -18.56 -3.18
C ALA A 169 2.57 -19.70 -2.65
#